data_AF-A0A2S1RBK8-F1
#
_entry.id   AF-A0A2S1RBK8-F1
#
_cell.length_a   1.000
_cell.length_b   1.000
_cell.length_c   1.000
_cell.angle_alpha   90.00
_cell.angle_beta   90.00
_cell.angle_gamma   90.00
#
_symmetry.space_group_name_H-M   'P 1'
#
loop_
_entity.id
_entity.type
_entity.pdbx_description
1 polymer ?
#
loop_
_entity_poly.entity_id
_entity_poly.type
_entity_poly.pdbx_seq_one_letter_code
_entity_poly.pdbx_strand_id
1 'polypeptide(L)'
;MLAPAALAPAALAPVAVAVPLGSVGPGSVEGAAGSVGSAAVPIEGALGSVGPHGGSAAALDAGSGLVSAPGSVGAPIAPCPGPAPRVSTFGDAPVPVVGWTENLAFDGDGRLWVSKTFLNRVDAYDPDGRVVASVAVRAPGGLALGPDGRMHVAAGTGYLADRSDVVTFDPAAERPEARIEARLDARMNGLAVDAAGNRYLTSLDVPALTRVTAAGEVDDEWSRRAAVGVSNGIAIDGDTAYVTQSTTRTVVHEVPLDRPEATTTRELTAPPEIARGLDDLAVTPEALYVTSWTTGEVFRLDRGTGDSCVLVGGIPRATAVVVADGFGEFDDGDLLVTSLHGPIQHVELPDA
;
A
#
# COMPACT_ATOMS: atom_id res chain seq x y z
N MET A 1 -36.47 -1.54 64.57
CA MET A 1 -35.58 -2.14 65.58
C MET A 1 -34.95 -3.37 64.97
N LEU A 2 -33.65 -3.57 65.24
CA LEU A 2 -32.77 -4.68 64.87
C LEU A 2 -32.29 -4.70 63.40
N ALA A 3 -31.03 -4.25 63.24
CA ALA A 3 -30.19 -4.48 62.09
C ALA A 3 -29.78 -5.97 61.98
N PRO A 4 -29.55 -6.50 60.77
CA PRO A 4 -28.75 -7.70 60.59
C PRO A 4 -27.33 -7.37 60.11
N ALA A 5 -26.42 -8.23 60.55
CA ALA A 5 -24.97 -8.12 60.46
C ALA A 5 -24.42 -8.25 59.04
N ALA A 6 -23.31 -7.55 58.80
CA ALA A 6 -22.48 -7.67 57.61
C ALA A 6 -21.77 -9.03 57.54
N LEU A 7 -21.89 -9.71 56.40
CA LEU A 7 -21.09 -10.88 56.02
C LEU A 7 -20.04 -10.44 55.00
N ALA A 8 -18.77 -10.59 55.35
CA ALA A 8 -17.64 -10.38 54.45
C ALA A 8 -17.47 -11.58 53.49
N PRO A 9 -17.14 -11.37 52.20
CA PRO A 9 -16.79 -12.47 51.30
C PRO A 9 -15.33 -12.91 51.53
N ALA A 10 -15.15 -14.23 51.63
CA ALA A 10 -13.88 -14.91 51.82
C ALA A 10 -13.04 -14.88 50.53
N ALA A 11 -11.74 -14.60 50.68
CA ALA A 11 -10.74 -14.71 49.62
C ALA A 11 -10.45 -16.18 49.29
N LEU A 12 -10.50 -16.55 48.01
CA LEU A 12 -10.07 -17.84 47.48
C LEU A 12 -8.61 -17.73 47.00
N ALA A 13 -7.72 -18.49 47.62
CA ALA A 13 -6.35 -18.73 47.16
C ALA A 13 -6.32 -19.97 46.24
N PRO A 14 -5.49 -20.00 45.17
CA PRO A 14 -5.36 -21.19 44.34
C PRO A 14 -4.46 -22.23 44.99
N VAL A 15 -4.96 -23.47 45.05
CA VAL A 15 -4.26 -24.67 45.51
C VAL A 15 -3.39 -25.21 44.37
N ALA A 16 -2.08 -25.31 44.62
CA ALA A 16 -1.13 -26.03 43.78
C ALA A 16 -1.23 -27.54 44.08
N VAL A 17 -1.39 -28.35 43.03
CA VAL A 17 -1.31 -29.82 43.12
C VAL A 17 -0.04 -30.28 42.40
N ALA A 18 0.87 -30.86 43.17
CA ALA A 18 2.05 -31.57 42.70
C ALA A 18 1.73 -33.06 42.54
N VAL A 19 2.23 -33.69 41.46
CA VAL A 19 2.23 -35.16 41.24
C VAL A 19 3.58 -35.55 40.60
N PRO A 20 4.18 -36.71 40.95
CA PRO A 20 5.63 -36.89 41.00
C PRO A 20 6.26 -37.50 39.72
N LEU A 21 7.58 -37.36 39.65
CA LEU A 21 8.48 -37.89 38.61
C LEU A 21 8.75 -39.40 38.79
N GLY A 22 8.64 -40.15 37.70
CA GLY A 22 9.11 -41.53 37.54
C GLY A 22 9.63 -41.76 36.12
N SER A 23 10.94 -41.95 36.03
CA SER A 23 11.85 -42.23 34.90
C SER A 23 11.35 -43.07 33.71
N VAL A 24 11.56 -42.56 32.48
CA VAL A 24 12.09 -43.29 31.30
C VAL A 24 12.80 -42.28 30.37
N GLY A 25 13.99 -42.58 29.86
CA GLY A 25 14.64 -41.87 28.74
C GLY A 25 15.12 -42.86 27.67
N PRO A 26 15.83 -42.44 26.61
CA PRO A 26 15.88 -41.12 25.99
C PRO A 26 15.48 -41.16 24.48
N GLY A 27 15.04 -40.02 23.95
CA GLY A 27 14.84 -39.77 22.51
C GLY A 27 14.89 -38.27 22.28
N SER A 28 16.00 -37.82 21.71
CA SER A 28 16.57 -36.47 21.82
C SER A 28 15.82 -35.39 21.04
N VAL A 29 15.46 -34.30 21.73
CA VAL A 29 15.32 -32.95 21.14
C VAL A 29 15.65 -31.90 22.21
N GLU A 30 16.83 -31.29 22.12
CA GLU A 30 17.20 -30.02 22.77
C GLU A 30 17.38 -29.00 21.62
N GLY A 31 16.90 -27.75 21.64
CA GLY A 31 17.00 -26.75 22.71
C GLY A 31 18.44 -26.21 22.75
N ALA A 32 18.79 -24.92 22.79
CA ALA A 32 18.08 -23.67 22.98
C ALA A 32 19.04 -22.51 22.60
N ALA A 33 18.55 -21.28 22.74
CA ALA A 33 19.24 -20.01 22.48
C ALA A 33 20.53 -19.76 23.30
N GLY A 34 21.41 -18.90 22.75
CA GLY A 34 22.51 -18.24 23.45
C GLY A 34 23.23 -17.22 22.56
N SER A 35 23.19 -15.94 22.93
CA SER A 35 23.84 -14.80 22.24
C SER A 35 25.35 -14.76 22.44
N VAL A 36 26.15 -14.30 21.45
CA VAL A 36 27.10 -13.14 21.55
C VAL A 36 27.78 -12.90 20.18
N GLY A 37 28.05 -11.62 19.85
CA GLY A 37 29.34 -11.21 19.26
C GLY A 37 29.40 -10.89 17.76
N SER A 38 29.47 -9.60 17.44
CA SER A 38 29.93 -9.06 16.16
C SER A 38 31.36 -9.53 15.81
N ALA A 39 31.57 -9.89 14.55
CA ALA A 39 32.82 -9.60 13.81
C ALA A 39 32.58 -9.76 12.30
N ALA A 40 32.78 -8.68 11.56
CA ALA A 40 32.95 -8.71 10.11
C ALA A 40 34.29 -9.35 9.72
N VAL A 41 34.38 -9.91 8.50
CA VAL A 41 35.50 -9.86 7.52
C VAL A 41 35.21 -10.86 6.36
N PRO A 42 35.68 -10.59 5.12
CA PRO A 42 34.98 -10.86 3.87
C PRO A 42 35.42 -12.14 3.16
N ILE A 43 34.73 -12.51 2.08
CA ILE A 43 35.18 -13.54 1.14
C ILE A 43 35.36 -12.91 -0.24
N GLU A 44 36.61 -12.58 -0.56
CA GLU A 44 37.10 -12.47 -1.93
C GLU A 44 37.53 -13.86 -2.43
N GLY A 45 37.22 -14.15 -3.70
CA GLY A 45 38.12 -14.84 -4.62
C GLY A 45 38.22 -16.36 -4.55
N ALA A 46 37.55 -17.04 -5.49
CA ALA A 46 38.13 -18.20 -6.18
C ALA A 46 37.60 -18.26 -7.62
N LEU A 47 38.45 -17.83 -8.54
CA LEU A 47 38.31 -17.93 -10.00
C LEU A 47 38.64 -19.34 -10.49
N GLY A 48 38.00 -19.74 -11.59
CA GLY A 48 38.34 -20.89 -12.45
C GLY A 48 37.27 -21.07 -13.53
N SER A 49 37.21 -20.18 -14.54
CA SER A 49 37.79 -20.33 -15.88
C SER A 49 37.17 -21.44 -16.74
N VAL A 50 36.27 -21.06 -17.65
CA VAL A 50 36.16 -21.66 -18.99
C VAL A 50 36.06 -20.51 -19.99
N GLY A 51 37.05 -20.46 -20.89
CA GLY A 51 37.22 -19.45 -21.94
C GLY A 51 36.57 -19.86 -23.29
N PRO A 52 36.86 -19.12 -24.38
CA PRO A 52 35.83 -18.67 -25.32
C PRO A 52 35.97 -19.25 -26.74
N HIS A 53 34.91 -19.13 -27.54
CA HIS A 53 35.00 -19.12 -29.00
C HIS A 53 34.42 -17.81 -29.54
N GLY A 54 35.26 -17.09 -30.27
CA GLY A 54 34.91 -15.87 -30.98
C GLY A 54 34.89 -16.04 -32.50
N GLY A 55 34.66 -14.91 -33.17
CA GLY A 55 34.80 -14.68 -34.62
C GLY A 55 33.45 -14.27 -35.24
N SER A 56 33.30 -13.17 -35.98
CA SER A 56 34.25 -12.19 -36.53
C SER A 56 33.52 -10.91 -36.94
N ALA A 57 34.27 -9.81 -37.02
CA ALA A 57 33.88 -8.50 -37.55
C ALA A 57 34.33 -8.30 -39.03
N ALA A 58 33.58 -7.48 -39.78
CA ALA A 58 34.01 -6.53 -40.84
C ALA A 58 32.75 -6.07 -41.62
N ALA A 59 32.24 -4.85 -41.43
CA ALA A 59 32.60 -3.57 -42.08
C ALA A 59 31.83 -3.32 -43.40
N LEU A 60 31.13 -2.18 -43.48
CA LEU A 60 31.23 -1.17 -44.55
C LEU A 60 30.30 0.03 -44.27
N ASP A 61 30.89 1.20 -44.51
CA ASP A 61 30.40 2.56 -44.29
C ASP A 61 29.59 3.05 -45.52
N ALA A 62 28.50 3.79 -45.32
CA ALA A 62 27.92 4.67 -46.34
C ALA A 62 26.97 5.67 -45.68
N GLY A 63 27.39 6.95 -45.68
CA GLY A 63 26.70 8.03 -45.01
C GLY A 63 25.29 8.33 -45.51
N SER A 64 24.49 8.83 -44.58
CA SER A 64 23.44 9.83 -44.84
C SER A 64 23.28 10.62 -43.56
N GLY A 65 23.58 11.92 -43.63
CA GLY A 65 23.43 12.84 -42.52
C GLY A 65 21.97 12.90 -42.10
N LEU A 66 21.67 12.29 -40.96
CA LEU A 66 20.53 12.69 -40.15
C LEU A 66 21.11 13.57 -39.06
N VAL A 67 20.87 14.88 -39.18
CA VAL A 67 20.93 15.78 -38.04
C VAL A 67 19.91 15.23 -37.06
N SER A 68 20.38 14.46 -36.08
CA SER A 68 19.58 14.14 -34.92
C SER A 68 19.40 15.46 -34.19
N ALA A 69 18.22 16.06 -34.34
CA ALA A 69 17.77 17.05 -33.38
C ALA A 69 17.97 16.42 -31.99
N PRO A 70 18.56 17.12 -31.01
CA PRO A 70 18.53 16.63 -29.65
C PRO A 70 17.06 16.48 -29.28
N GLY A 71 16.58 15.23 -29.26
CA GLY A 71 15.32 14.90 -28.61
C GLY A 71 15.42 15.46 -27.21
N SER A 72 14.44 16.27 -26.83
CA SER A 72 14.31 16.78 -25.48
C SER A 72 14.42 15.59 -24.54
N VAL A 73 15.52 15.53 -23.79
CA VAL A 73 15.62 14.73 -22.57
C VAL A 73 14.37 15.09 -21.76
N GLY A 74 13.58 14.11 -21.32
CA GLY A 74 12.41 14.41 -20.51
C GLY A 74 12.88 15.22 -19.30
N ALA A 75 12.35 16.43 -19.17
CA ALA A 75 12.78 17.29 -18.09
C ALA A 75 12.40 16.61 -16.76
N PRO A 76 13.26 16.68 -15.72
CA PRO A 76 12.87 16.27 -14.38
C PRO A 76 11.54 16.91 -14.00
N ILE A 77 10.63 16.17 -13.38
CA ILE A 77 9.41 16.74 -12.80
C ILE A 77 9.85 17.84 -11.82
N ALA A 78 9.49 19.08 -12.11
CA ALA A 78 9.87 20.22 -11.28
C ALA A 78 9.10 20.19 -9.94
N PRO A 79 9.64 20.80 -8.87
CA PRO A 79 8.86 21.07 -7.66
C PRO A 79 7.61 21.88 -7.98
N CYS A 80 6.54 21.66 -7.23
CA CYS A 80 5.33 22.47 -7.37
C CYS A 80 5.65 23.95 -7.11
N PRO A 81 5.04 24.88 -7.87
CA PRO A 81 5.22 26.30 -7.65
C PRO A 81 4.66 26.70 -6.28
N GLY A 82 5.27 27.70 -5.65
CA GLY A 82 4.84 28.22 -4.35
C GLY A 82 5.69 27.72 -3.19
N PRO A 83 5.27 28.01 -1.94
CA PRO A 83 5.96 27.53 -0.75
C PRO A 83 5.88 25.99 -0.65
N ALA A 84 6.91 25.38 -0.06
CA ALA A 84 6.92 23.95 0.19
C ALA A 84 5.92 23.57 1.32
N PRO A 85 5.22 22.43 1.22
CA PRO A 85 4.40 21.90 2.30
C PRO A 85 5.19 21.68 3.60
N ARG A 86 4.52 21.73 4.75
CA ARG A 86 5.13 21.28 6.01
C ARG A 86 4.91 19.78 6.17
N VAL A 87 5.90 19.08 6.71
CA VAL A 87 5.82 17.63 6.97
C VAL A 87 6.01 17.37 8.44
N SER A 88 5.09 16.63 9.02
CA SER A 88 5.13 16.14 10.39
C SER A 88 4.74 14.66 10.45
N THR A 89 4.83 14.02 11.61
CA THR A 89 4.36 12.64 11.79
C THR A 89 2.97 12.68 12.43
N PHE A 90 2.03 11.96 11.83
CA PHE A 90 0.70 11.76 12.39
C PHE A 90 0.72 10.67 13.47
N GLY A 91 0.25 11.01 14.66
CA GLY A 91 0.14 10.12 15.80
C GLY A 91 1.47 9.74 16.47
N ASP A 92 1.34 9.08 17.62
CA ASP A 92 2.47 8.60 18.42
C ASP A 92 2.90 7.20 17.95
N ALA A 93 3.71 7.12 16.89
CA ALA A 93 4.30 5.86 16.47
C ALA A 93 5.68 5.65 17.13
N PRO A 94 5.82 4.81 18.19
CA PRO A 94 7.11 4.60 18.83
C PRO A 94 8.09 3.86 17.90
N VAL A 95 9.29 4.41 17.77
CA VAL A 95 10.41 3.80 17.02
C VAL A 95 11.01 2.63 17.82
N PRO A 96 11.39 1.50 17.20
CA PRO A 96 11.27 1.18 15.78
C PRO A 96 9.85 0.69 15.45
N VAL A 97 9.18 1.41 14.54
CA VAL A 97 7.88 0.99 14.02
C VAL A 97 8.13 -0.22 13.11
N VAL A 98 7.97 -1.41 13.67
CA VAL A 98 7.85 -2.62 12.86
C VAL A 98 6.44 -2.60 12.29
N GLY A 99 6.27 -2.17 11.04
CA GLY A 99 4.96 -2.22 10.40
C GLY A 99 4.94 -1.48 9.10
N TRP A 100 5.07 -2.21 7.98
CA TRP A 100 4.70 -1.69 6.67
C TRP A 100 3.26 -1.19 6.73
N THR A 101 3.08 0.15 6.69
CA THR A 101 1.79 0.77 6.45
C THR A 101 1.58 0.86 4.95
N GLU A 102 0.70 0.05 4.41
CA GLU A 102 0.58 -0.10 2.96
C GLU A 102 -0.46 0.86 2.39
N ASN A 103 -1.65 0.90 2.99
CA ASN A 103 -2.72 1.78 2.54
C ASN A 103 -3.48 2.40 3.71
N LEU A 104 -4.30 3.40 3.41
CA LEU A 104 -5.14 4.09 4.37
C LEU A 104 -6.45 4.58 3.73
N ALA A 105 -7.56 4.51 4.48
CA ALA A 105 -8.85 5.02 4.05
C ALA A 105 -9.73 5.43 5.24
N PHE A 106 -10.61 6.40 5.03
CA PHE A 106 -11.59 6.82 6.04
C PHE A 106 -12.83 5.93 6.02
N ASP A 107 -13.42 5.71 7.20
CA ASP A 107 -14.69 4.97 7.34
C ASP A 107 -15.95 5.85 7.22
N GLY A 108 -15.78 7.17 7.01
CA GLY A 108 -16.89 8.13 6.95
C GLY A 108 -17.47 8.50 8.32
N ASP A 109 -17.04 7.84 9.39
CA ASP A 109 -17.48 8.06 10.78
C ASP A 109 -16.34 8.63 11.66
N GLY A 110 -15.34 9.23 11.02
CA GLY A 110 -14.24 9.93 11.69
C GLY A 110 -13.10 9.04 12.18
N ARG A 111 -12.90 7.85 11.58
CA ARG A 111 -11.69 7.05 11.80
C ARG A 111 -10.92 6.84 10.50
N LEU A 112 -9.59 6.84 10.65
CA LEU A 112 -8.66 6.44 9.59
C LEU A 112 -8.26 4.98 9.78
N TRP A 113 -8.60 4.12 8.83
CA TRP A 113 -8.18 2.73 8.82
C TRP A 113 -6.89 2.57 8.02
N VAL A 114 -5.94 1.81 8.57
CA VAL A 114 -4.59 1.69 8.00
C VAL A 114 -4.17 0.23 7.94
N SER A 115 -3.82 -0.24 6.75
CA SER A 115 -3.31 -1.59 6.51
C SER A 115 -1.90 -1.75 7.07
N LYS A 116 -1.70 -2.67 8.01
CA LYS A 116 -0.39 -3.03 8.58
C LYS A 116 0.06 -4.38 8.02
N THR A 117 0.63 -4.39 6.83
CA THR A 117 0.89 -5.61 6.03
C THR A 117 1.68 -6.67 6.79
N PHE A 118 2.82 -6.30 7.39
CA PHE A 118 3.64 -7.25 8.16
C PHE A 118 3.06 -7.64 9.52
N LEU A 119 2.09 -6.89 10.02
CA LEU A 119 1.41 -7.18 11.29
C LEU A 119 0.12 -7.98 11.11
N ASN A 120 -0.27 -8.28 9.87
CA ASN A 120 -1.50 -9.02 9.55
C ASN A 120 -2.75 -8.43 10.22
N ARG A 121 -2.90 -7.11 10.15
CA ARG A 121 -4.08 -6.42 10.68
C ARG A 121 -4.30 -5.07 10.00
N VAL A 122 -5.52 -4.57 10.13
CA VAL A 122 -5.89 -3.19 9.81
C VAL A 122 -6.21 -2.49 11.12
N ASP A 123 -5.53 -1.37 11.40
CA ASP A 123 -5.69 -0.58 12.62
C ASP A 123 -6.52 0.67 12.32
N ALA A 124 -7.51 1.00 13.15
CA ALA A 124 -8.26 2.25 13.07
C ALA A 124 -7.67 3.31 14.01
N TYR A 125 -7.45 4.51 13.51
CA TYR A 125 -6.91 5.66 14.23
C TYR A 125 -7.99 6.71 14.44
N ASP A 126 -8.04 7.30 15.64
CA ASP A 126 -8.76 8.54 15.89
C ASP A 126 -7.94 9.76 15.41
N PRO A 127 -8.52 10.99 15.34
CA PRO A 127 -7.80 12.18 14.91
C PRO A 127 -6.61 12.58 15.78
N ASP A 128 -6.56 12.10 17.04
CA ASP A 128 -5.40 12.30 17.92
C ASP A 128 -4.26 11.28 17.61
N GLY A 129 -4.46 10.40 16.62
CA GLY A 129 -3.50 9.37 16.22
C GLY A 129 -3.44 8.16 17.14
N ARG A 130 -4.46 7.91 17.96
CA ARG A 130 -4.54 6.71 18.81
C ARG A 130 -5.23 5.57 18.07
N VAL A 131 -4.70 4.37 18.22
CA VAL A 131 -5.36 3.16 17.73
C VAL A 131 -6.59 2.85 18.59
N VAL A 132 -7.78 2.90 17.99
CA VAL A 132 -9.07 2.71 18.67
C VAL A 132 -9.76 1.39 18.30
N ALA A 133 -9.36 0.75 17.20
CA ALA A 133 -9.81 -0.59 16.82
C ALA A 133 -8.72 -1.31 16.00
N SER A 134 -8.80 -2.64 15.92
CA SER A 134 -7.90 -3.45 15.10
C SER A 134 -8.62 -4.70 14.61
N VAL A 135 -8.44 -5.04 13.33
CA VAL A 135 -9.05 -6.21 12.67
C VAL A 135 -7.95 -7.09 12.12
N ALA A 136 -7.96 -8.37 12.45
CA ALA A 136 -7.03 -9.34 11.86
C ALA A 136 -7.33 -9.54 10.36
N VAL A 137 -6.36 -9.25 9.51
CA VAL A 137 -6.42 -9.43 8.05
C VAL A 137 -5.07 -9.94 7.60
N ARG A 138 -5.01 -11.01 6.80
CA ARG A 138 -3.73 -11.56 6.34
C ARG A 138 -3.09 -10.62 5.32
N ALA A 139 -1.88 -10.16 5.60
CA ALA A 139 -1.05 -9.30 4.73
C ALA A 139 -1.90 -8.27 3.95
N PRO A 140 -2.59 -7.35 4.64
CA PRO A 140 -3.51 -6.42 4.00
C PRO A 140 -2.73 -5.45 3.11
N GLY A 141 -3.29 -5.20 1.93
CA GLY A 141 -2.91 -4.17 0.99
C GLY A 141 -3.95 -3.04 0.97
N GLY A 142 -4.39 -2.66 -0.23
CA GLY A 142 -5.40 -1.63 -0.45
C GLY A 142 -6.70 -1.85 0.32
N LEU A 143 -7.31 -0.77 0.80
CA LEU A 143 -8.61 -0.79 1.46
C LEU A 143 -9.47 0.40 1.06
N ALA A 144 -10.79 0.20 1.03
CA ALA A 144 -11.75 1.26 0.72
C ALA A 144 -13.09 1.01 1.43
N LEU A 145 -13.78 2.08 1.79
CA LEU A 145 -15.16 2.04 2.24
C LEU A 145 -16.09 1.84 1.03
N GLY A 146 -16.96 0.83 1.10
CA GLY A 146 -17.97 0.59 0.07
C GLY A 146 -19.27 1.33 0.32
N PRO A 147 -20.15 1.43 -0.69
CA PRO A 147 -21.49 2.03 -0.54
C PRO A 147 -22.41 1.23 0.39
N ASP A 148 -22.02 0.01 0.76
CA ASP A 148 -22.66 -0.83 1.77
C ASP A 148 -22.28 -0.46 3.21
N GLY A 149 -21.45 0.57 3.41
CA GLY A 149 -20.95 1.01 4.71
C GLY A 149 -19.91 0.05 5.31
N ARG A 150 -19.37 -0.87 4.51
CA ARG A 150 -18.36 -1.82 4.96
C ARG A 150 -16.99 -1.45 4.44
N MET A 151 -15.96 -1.78 5.20
CA MET A 151 -14.58 -1.71 4.72
C MET A 151 -14.27 -2.95 3.90
N HIS A 152 -13.69 -2.75 2.73
CA HIS A 152 -13.19 -3.79 1.83
C HIS A 152 -11.68 -3.72 1.80
N VAL A 153 -11.01 -4.87 1.84
CA VAL A 153 -9.54 -4.95 1.93
C VAL A 153 -9.04 -6.03 0.99
N ALA A 154 -8.02 -5.72 0.20
CA ALA A 154 -7.23 -6.72 -0.48
C ALA A 154 -6.33 -7.43 0.54
N ALA A 155 -6.58 -8.70 0.80
CA ALA A 155 -5.78 -9.51 1.69
C ALA A 155 -4.83 -10.40 0.89
N GLY A 156 -3.62 -10.65 1.40
CA GLY A 156 -2.65 -11.52 0.75
C GLY A 156 -1.74 -10.85 -0.27
N THR A 157 -1.42 -9.57 -0.06
CA THR A 157 -0.55 -8.78 -0.96
C THR A 157 0.94 -9.16 -0.89
N GLY A 158 1.37 -9.75 0.23
CA GLY A 158 2.79 -10.02 0.50
C GLY A 158 3.46 -10.96 -0.51
N TYR A 159 4.78 -10.80 -0.70
CA TYR A 159 5.58 -11.59 -1.67
C TYR A 159 5.53 -13.11 -1.51
N LEU A 160 5.17 -13.59 -0.32
CA LEU A 160 5.10 -15.02 0.00
C LEU A 160 3.66 -15.55 -0.03
N ALA A 161 2.69 -14.72 -0.40
CA ALA A 161 1.30 -15.14 -0.49
C ALA A 161 1.10 -16.04 -1.73
N ASP A 162 0.44 -17.17 -1.52
CA ASP A 162 0.02 -18.10 -2.57
C ASP A 162 -1.34 -17.74 -3.18
N ARG A 163 -2.06 -16.81 -2.55
CA ARG A 163 -3.36 -16.29 -2.98
C ARG A 163 -3.68 -14.92 -2.39
N SER A 164 -4.60 -14.22 -3.03
CA SER A 164 -5.24 -13.02 -2.47
C SER A 164 -6.71 -13.28 -2.16
N ASP A 165 -7.31 -12.44 -1.34
CA ASP A 165 -8.75 -12.45 -1.06
C ASP A 165 -9.27 -10.99 -1.08
N VAL A 166 -10.53 -10.79 -1.43
CA VAL A 166 -11.27 -9.61 -0.97
C VAL A 166 -11.89 -9.98 0.37
N VAL A 167 -11.55 -9.23 1.42
CA VAL A 167 -12.19 -9.38 2.73
C VAL A 167 -12.98 -8.13 3.09
N THR A 168 -14.05 -8.30 3.87
CA THR A 168 -14.90 -7.20 4.32
C THR A 168 -15.14 -7.26 5.83
N PHE A 169 -15.26 -6.10 6.48
CA PHE A 169 -15.69 -5.97 7.87
C PHE A 169 -16.58 -4.72 8.06
N ASP A 170 -17.35 -4.72 9.14
CA ASP A 170 -18.16 -3.56 9.54
C ASP A 170 -17.27 -2.63 10.39
N PRO A 171 -16.91 -1.42 9.92
CA PRO A 171 -16.05 -0.52 10.68
C PRO A 171 -16.73 0.08 11.92
N ALA A 172 -18.06 0.07 11.99
CA ALA A 172 -18.83 0.61 13.10
C ALA A 172 -19.06 -0.43 14.22
N ALA A 173 -18.76 -1.70 13.97
CA ALA A 173 -18.91 -2.74 14.98
C ALA A 173 -17.96 -2.52 16.17
N GLU A 174 -18.45 -2.75 17.40
CA GLU A 174 -17.62 -2.69 18.61
C GLU A 174 -16.42 -3.66 18.54
N ARG A 175 -16.60 -4.79 17.87
CA ARG A 175 -15.59 -5.81 17.61
C ARG A 175 -15.63 -6.22 16.15
N PRO A 176 -14.91 -5.49 15.27
CA PRO A 176 -14.96 -5.74 13.84
C PRO A 176 -14.25 -7.05 13.48
N GLU A 177 -14.90 -7.85 12.64
CA GLU A 177 -14.39 -9.15 12.19
C GLU A 177 -14.38 -9.21 10.66
N ALA A 178 -13.22 -9.56 10.10
CA ALA A 178 -13.06 -9.73 8.65
C ALA A 178 -13.70 -11.04 8.16
N ARG A 179 -14.37 -10.95 7.00
CA ARG A 179 -14.97 -12.08 6.29
C ARG A 179 -14.48 -12.11 4.85
N ILE A 180 -14.10 -13.28 4.36
CA ILE A 180 -13.75 -13.45 2.95
C ILE A 180 -15.02 -13.33 2.11
N GLU A 181 -14.98 -12.45 1.13
CA GLU A 181 -16.03 -12.26 0.14
C GLU A 181 -15.69 -12.93 -1.18
N ALA A 182 -14.46 -12.75 -1.66
CA ALA A 182 -13.95 -13.37 -2.88
C ALA A 182 -12.54 -13.92 -2.69
N ARG A 183 -12.21 -14.99 -3.42
CA ARG A 183 -10.86 -15.55 -3.49
C ARG A 183 -10.27 -15.25 -4.86
N LEU A 184 -9.03 -14.81 -4.89
CA LEU A 184 -8.36 -14.32 -6.08
C LEU A 184 -6.98 -14.96 -6.24
N ASP A 185 -6.41 -14.80 -7.43
CA ASP A 185 -5.01 -15.10 -7.66
C ASP A 185 -4.12 -14.26 -6.74
N ALA A 186 -2.89 -14.74 -6.52
CA ALA A 186 -1.93 -14.09 -5.65
C ALA A 186 -1.59 -12.66 -6.11
N ARG A 187 -1.04 -11.88 -5.18
CA ARG A 187 -0.38 -10.60 -5.45
C ARG A 187 -1.31 -9.49 -5.99
N MET A 188 -2.57 -9.52 -5.56
CA MET A 188 -3.44 -8.35 -5.63
C MET A 188 -2.99 -7.30 -4.59
N ASN A 189 -3.11 -6.02 -4.90
CA ASN A 189 -2.76 -4.96 -3.96
C ASN A 189 -3.83 -3.87 -3.81
N GLY A 190 -3.73 -2.76 -4.54
CA GLY A 190 -4.68 -1.67 -4.47
C GLY A 190 -6.10 -2.15 -4.70
N LEU A 191 -7.04 -1.54 -3.98
CA LEU A 191 -8.46 -1.87 -4.02
C LEU A 191 -9.27 -0.58 -3.97
N ALA A 192 -10.16 -0.42 -4.95
CA ALA A 192 -11.18 0.62 -4.96
C ALA A 192 -12.57 0.00 -5.13
N VAL A 193 -13.59 0.70 -4.63
CA VAL A 193 -15.00 0.29 -4.73
C VAL A 193 -15.79 1.35 -5.48
N ASP A 194 -16.56 0.95 -6.49
CA ASP A 194 -17.45 1.87 -7.20
C ASP A 194 -18.78 2.08 -6.47
N ALA A 195 -19.60 3.02 -6.94
CA ALA A 195 -20.91 3.31 -6.37
C ALA A 195 -21.91 2.14 -6.47
N ALA A 196 -21.68 1.17 -7.36
CA ALA A 196 -22.49 -0.03 -7.49
C ALA A 196 -22.00 -1.17 -6.57
N GLY A 197 -20.91 -0.97 -5.83
CA GLY A 197 -20.31 -1.96 -4.93
C GLY A 197 -19.39 -2.95 -5.63
N ASN A 198 -19.01 -2.76 -6.89
CA ASN A 198 -17.98 -3.57 -7.52
C ASN A 198 -16.61 -3.17 -6.96
N ARG A 199 -15.74 -4.16 -6.77
CA ARG A 199 -14.37 -3.99 -6.29
C ARG A 199 -13.44 -4.13 -7.48
N TYR A 200 -12.47 -3.24 -7.58
CA TYR A 200 -11.46 -3.23 -8.61
C TYR A 200 -10.09 -3.34 -7.95
N LEU A 201 -9.34 -4.35 -8.34
CA LEU A 201 -8.04 -4.66 -7.77
C LEU A 201 -6.93 -4.53 -8.81
N THR A 202 -5.83 -3.93 -8.40
CA THR A 202 -4.57 -3.98 -9.14
C THR A 202 -3.81 -5.26 -8.81
N SER A 203 -2.83 -5.59 -9.65
CA SER A 203 -1.96 -6.74 -9.42
C SER A 203 -0.50 -6.42 -9.71
N LEU A 204 0.35 -6.90 -8.81
CA LEU A 204 1.80 -6.82 -8.91
C LEU A 204 2.40 -7.89 -9.83
N ASP A 205 1.60 -8.85 -10.28
CA ASP A 205 2.03 -9.97 -11.14
C ASP A 205 1.18 -10.08 -12.43
N VAL A 206 -0.11 -9.73 -12.37
CA VAL A 206 -1.03 -9.79 -13.51
C VAL A 206 -1.08 -8.43 -14.21
N PRO A 207 -0.88 -8.35 -15.54
CA PRO A 207 -0.83 -7.08 -16.26
C PRO A 207 -2.23 -6.50 -16.59
N ALA A 208 -3.20 -6.67 -15.70
CA ALA A 208 -4.57 -6.22 -15.86
C ALA A 208 -5.23 -5.95 -14.50
N LEU A 209 -6.30 -5.14 -14.51
CA LEU A 209 -7.17 -5.01 -13.34
C LEU A 209 -8.05 -6.24 -13.20
N THR A 210 -8.33 -6.62 -11.94
CA THR A 210 -9.33 -7.64 -11.61
C THR A 210 -10.59 -6.96 -11.09
N ARG A 211 -11.75 -7.27 -11.69
CA ARG A 211 -13.04 -6.83 -11.17
C ARG A 211 -13.72 -7.97 -10.41
N VAL A 212 -14.18 -7.65 -9.21
CA VAL A 212 -15.11 -8.47 -8.43
C VAL A 212 -16.44 -7.73 -8.38
N THR A 213 -17.51 -8.39 -8.79
CA THR A 213 -18.85 -7.79 -8.79
C THR A 213 -19.32 -7.51 -7.38
N ALA A 214 -20.36 -6.67 -7.24
CA ALA A 214 -21.02 -6.44 -5.95
C ALA A 214 -21.50 -7.72 -5.23
N ALA A 215 -21.73 -8.80 -5.99
CA ALA A 215 -22.12 -10.10 -5.45
C ALA A 215 -20.93 -10.98 -5.00
N GLY A 216 -19.68 -10.52 -5.17
CA GLY A 216 -18.47 -11.26 -4.84
C GLY A 216 -17.97 -12.20 -5.94
N GLU A 217 -18.47 -12.07 -7.18
CA GLU A 217 -18.05 -12.91 -8.31
C GLU A 217 -16.93 -12.24 -9.11
N VAL A 218 -15.93 -13.00 -9.56
CA VAL A 218 -14.86 -12.48 -10.42
C VAL A 218 -15.39 -12.31 -11.85
N ASP A 219 -15.25 -11.10 -12.41
CA ASP A 219 -15.64 -10.77 -13.78
C ASP A 219 -14.43 -10.91 -14.72
N ASP A 220 -14.18 -12.13 -15.17
CA ASP A 220 -13.03 -12.43 -16.04
C ASP A 220 -13.14 -11.76 -17.42
N GLU A 221 -14.36 -11.52 -17.92
CA GLU A 221 -14.56 -10.87 -19.22
C GLU A 221 -14.14 -9.41 -19.15
N TRP A 222 -14.61 -8.69 -18.13
CA TRP A 222 -14.18 -7.32 -17.89
C TRP A 222 -12.67 -7.24 -17.64
N SER A 223 -12.14 -8.11 -16.77
CA SER A 223 -10.73 -8.09 -16.36
C SER A 223 -9.78 -8.33 -17.54
N ARG A 224 -10.13 -9.19 -18.50
CA ARG A 224 -9.33 -9.37 -19.74
C ARG A 224 -9.25 -8.12 -20.63
N ARG A 225 -10.24 -7.23 -20.58
CA ARG A 225 -10.25 -5.98 -21.37
C ARG A 225 -9.49 -4.85 -20.66
N ALA A 226 -9.33 -4.92 -19.35
CA ALA A 226 -8.68 -3.90 -18.51
C ALA A 226 -7.15 -4.08 -18.42
N ALA A 227 -6.48 -4.15 -19.56
CA ALA A 227 -5.03 -4.38 -19.64
C ALA A 227 -4.23 -3.09 -19.38
N VAL A 228 -3.86 -2.83 -18.11
CA VAL A 228 -3.11 -1.65 -17.66
C VAL A 228 -1.65 -1.96 -17.28
N GLY A 229 -1.18 -3.18 -17.54
CA GLY A 229 0.12 -3.66 -17.08
C GLY A 229 0.17 -3.89 -15.56
N VAL A 230 1.36 -4.22 -15.06
CA VAL A 230 1.56 -4.47 -13.63
C VAL A 230 1.42 -3.15 -12.86
N SER A 231 0.45 -3.12 -11.96
CA SER A 231 -0.09 -1.92 -11.32
C SER A 231 -0.15 -2.09 -9.80
N ASN A 232 -0.34 -1.00 -9.07
CA ASN A 232 -0.39 -1.06 -7.61
C ASN A 232 -1.49 -0.18 -7.03
N GLY A 233 -1.45 1.12 -7.28
CA GLY A 233 -2.46 2.06 -6.81
C GLY A 233 -3.73 2.09 -7.64
N ILE A 234 -4.87 2.31 -7.00
CA ILE A 234 -6.15 2.55 -7.67
C ILE A 234 -7.07 3.45 -6.84
N ALA A 235 -7.63 4.47 -7.49
CA ALA A 235 -8.70 5.30 -6.95
C ALA A 235 -9.82 5.46 -7.98
N ILE A 236 -11.07 5.61 -7.53
CA ILE A 236 -12.23 5.78 -8.42
C ILE A 236 -12.88 7.15 -8.18
N ASP A 237 -13.18 7.86 -9.26
CA ASP A 237 -14.01 9.07 -9.27
C ASP A 237 -15.05 8.93 -10.39
N GLY A 238 -16.32 8.86 -10.00
CA GLY A 238 -17.42 8.56 -10.92
C GLY A 238 -17.24 7.21 -11.63
N ASP A 239 -17.26 7.23 -12.96
CA ASP A 239 -17.13 6.05 -13.83
C ASP A 239 -15.68 5.79 -14.30
N THR A 240 -14.69 6.44 -13.66
CA THR A 240 -13.27 6.33 -14.04
C THR A 240 -12.45 5.79 -12.89
N ALA A 241 -11.66 4.74 -13.15
CA ALA A 241 -10.56 4.34 -12.28
C ALA A 241 -9.26 5.00 -12.71
N TYR A 242 -8.56 5.61 -11.76
CA TYR A 242 -7.20 6.11 -11.91
C TYR A 242 -6.25 5.08 -11.32
N VAL A 243 -5.26 4.63 -12.10
CA VAL A 243 -4.41 3.49 -11.74
C VAL A 243 -2.95 3.83 -11.95
N THR A 244 -2.12 3.60 -10.93
CA THR A 244 -0.66 3.74 -11.11
C THR A 244 -0.06 2.47 -11.69
N GLN A 245 0.99 2.64 -12.49
CA GLN A 245 1.83 1.53 -12.94
C GLN A 245 3.14 1.50 -12.15
N SER A 246 3.51 0.32 -11.64
CA SER A 246 4.69 0.15 -10.74
C SER A 246 5.90 -0.47 -11.43
N THR A 247 5.96 -0.41 -12.77
CA THR A 247 7.03 -1.02 -13.56
C THR A 247 7.98 0.03 -14.14
N THR A 248 8.49 -0.19 -15.35
CA THR A 248 9.54 0.62 -15.98
C THR A 248 9.03 1.97 -16.51
N ARG A 249 7.81 2.36 -16.19
CA ARG A 249 7.20 3.62 -16.61
C ARG A 249 6.62 4.35 -15.39
N THR A 250 6.68 5.67 -15.42
CA THR A 250 6.02 6.51 -14.41
C THR A 250 4.72 7.01 -15.01
N VAL A 251 3.66 6.18 -14.96
CA VAL A 251 2.39 6.48 -15.63
C VAL A 251 1.19 6.31 -14.71
N VAL A 252 0.19 7.14 -14.92
CA VAL A 252 -1.17 6.98 -14.40
C VAL A 252 -2.10 6.67 -15.56
N HIS A 253 -2.88 5.61 -15.45
CA HIS A 253 -3.91 5.23 -16.39
C HIS A 253 -5.26 5.78 -15.94
N GLU A 254 -6.08 6.26 -16.88
CA GLU A 254 -7.49 6.55 -16.64
C GLU A 254 -8.31 5.50 -17.38
N VAL A 255 -9.02 4.67 -16.62
CA VAL A 255 -9.72 3.47 -17.10
C VAL A 255 -11.23 3.70 -16.97
N PRO A 256 -11.95 3.90 -18.08
CA PRO A 256 -13.42 3.95 -18.04
C PRO A 256 -13.97 2.59 -17.59
N LEU A 257 -14.79 2.58 -16.53
CA LEU A 257 -15.28 1.34 -15.91
C LEU A 257 -16.25 0.57 -16.82
N ASP A 258 -16.95 1.26 -17.73
CA ASP A 258 -17.86 0.66 -18.70
C ASP A 258 -17.14 0.06 -19.93
N ARG A 259 -16.01 0.66 -20.31
CA ARG A 259 -15.19 0.32 -21.48
C ARG A 259 -13.70 0.39 -21.15
N PRO A 260 -13.19 -0.57 -20.35
CA PRO A 260 -11.82 -0.50 -19.85
C PRO A 260 -10.75 -0.57 -20.97
N GLU A 261 -11.09 -1.08 -22.15
CA GLU A 261 -10.21 -1.05 -23.33
C GLU A 261 -9.96 0.36 -23.89
N ALA A 262 -10.78 1.35 -23.50
CA ALA A 262 -10.62 2.75 -23.87
C ALA A 262 -9.72 3.54 -22.91
N THR A 263 -8.86 2.84 -22.17
CA THR A 263 -7.90 3.41 -21.22
C THR A 263 -7.03 4.49 -21.88
N THR A 264 -6.92 5.65 -21.22
CA THR A 264 -5.92 6.68 -21.55
C THR A 264 -4.72 6.54 -20.62
N THR A 265 -3.55 7.02 -21.06
CA THR A 265 -2.31 6.94 -20.28
C THR A 265 -1.69 8.32 -20.19
N ARG A 266 -1.37 8.74 -18.97
CA ARG A 266 -0.63 9.95 -18.68
C ARG A 266 0.75 9.59 -18.17
N GLU A 267 1.77 10.00 -18.91
CA GLU A 267 3.17 9.75 -18.59
C GLU A 267 3.76 10.94 -17.85
N LEU A 268 4.30 10.69 -16.65
CA LEU A 268 4.89 11.72 -15.78
C LEU A 268 6.38 11.90 -16.02
N THR A 269 7.05 10.86 -16.49
CA THR A 269 8.45 10.90 -16.95
C THR A 269 8.59 9.99 -18.15
N ALA A 270 9.39 10.38 -19.14
CA ALA A 270 9.65 9.56 -20.32
C ALA A 270 11.06 8.96 -20.25
N PRO A 271 11.41 7.92 -21.02
CA PRO A 271 12.81 7.52 -21.16
C PRO A 271 13.65 8.71 -21.69
N PRO A 272 14.88 8.94 -21.19
CA PRO A 272 15.72 8.01 -20.42
C PRO A 272 15.58 8.09 -18.88
N GLU A 273 14.58 8.77 -18.33
CA GLU A 273 14.42 8.88 -16.88
C GLU A 273 14.15 7.53 -16.21
N ILE A 274 14.68 7.35 -14.99
CA ILE A 274 14.44 6.16 -14.18
C ILE A 274 12.97 6.18 -13.74
N ALA A 275 12.28 5.06 -13.95
CA ALA A 275 10.92 4.87 -13.49
C ALA A 275 10.84 5.13 -11.97
N ARG A 276 9.88 5.96 -11.55
CA ARG A 276 9.77 6.36 -10.14
C ARG A 276 9.07 5.32 -9.28
N GLY A 277 8.55 4.24 -9.88
CA GLY A 277 7.88 3.15 -9.16
C GLY A 277 6.74 3.70 -8.32
N LEU A 278 5.71 4.20 -9.02
CA LEU A 278 4.51 4.73 -8.39
C LEU A 278 3.85 3.64 -7.54
N ASP A 279 3.34 4.05 -6.39
CA ASP A 279 2.60 3.19 -5.46
C ASP A 279 1.12 3.60 -5.52
N ASP A 280 0.48 4.07 -4.45
CA ASP A 280 -0.92 4.49 -4.51
C ASP A 280 -1.16 5.97 -4.83
N LEU A 281 -2.43 6.33 -5.06
CA LEU A 281 -2.87 7.69 -5.33
C LEU A 281 -4.19 8.06 -4.64
N ALA A 282 -4.42 9.36 -4.46
CA ALA A 282 -5.72 9.96 -4.14
C ALA A 282 -6.20 10.84 -5.30
N VAL A 283 -7.53 10.94 -5.45
CA VAL A 283 -8.19 11.80 -6.45
C VAL A 283 -9.05 12.85 -5.76
N THR A 284 -8.92 14.10 -6.18
CA THR A 284 -9.81 15.22 -5.85
C THR A 284 -10.39 15.82 -7.14
N PRO A 285 -11.38 16.73 -7.08
CA PRO A 285 -11.86 17.42 -8.28
C PRO A 285 -10.75 18.17 -9.04
N GLU A 286 -9.74 18.68 -8.35
CA GLU A 286 -8.67 19.51 -8.90
C GLU A 286 -7.42 18.72 -9.30
N ALA A 287 -7.08 17.66 -8.56
CA ALA A 287 -5.78 17.01 -8.70
C ALA A 287 -5.80 15.50 -8.41
N LEU A 288 -4.76 14.82 -8.88
CA LEU A 288 -4.33 13.54 -8.31
C LEU A 288 -3.09 13.76 -7.44
N TYR A 289 -3.07 13.15 -6.27
CA TYR A 289 -1.89 13.04 -5.42
C TYR A 289 -1.34 11.63 -5.55
N VAL A 290 -0.10 11.48 -5.99
CA VAL A 290 0.46 10.17 -6.36
C VAL A 290 1.73 9.91 -5.57
N THR A 291 1.80 8.79 -4.87
CA THR A 291 3.01 8.40 -4.12
C THR A 291 4.00 7.65 -4.99
N SER A 292 5.27 7.77 -4.65
CA SER A 292 6.35 6.99 -5.23
C SER A 292 7.10 6.21 -4.15
N TRP A 293 7.02 4.88 -4.28
CA TRP A 293 7.77 3.97 -3.44
C TRP A 293 9.28 4.07 -3.68
N THR A 294 9.72 4.34 -4.91
CA THR A 294 11.17 4.31 -5.21
C THR A 294 11.87 5.58 -4.77
N THR A 295 11.24 6.73 -5.00
CA THR A 295 11.85 8.05 -4.73
C THR A 295 11.43 8.66 -3.41
N GLY A 296 10.33 8.18 -2.80
CA GLY A 296 9.81 8.77 -1.56
C GLY A 296 9.22 10.17 -1.77
N GLU A 297 8.69 10.40 -2.97
CA GLU A 297 8.03 11.63 -3.40
C GLU A 297 6.52 11.45 -3.40
N VAL A 298 5.81 12.56 -3.22
CA VAL A 298 4.40 12.72 -3.58
C VAL A 298 4.32 13.72 -4.72
N PHE A 299 3.66 13.35 -5.80
CA PHE A 299 3.40 14.23 -6.95
C PHE A 299 1.99 14.81 -6.85
N ARG A 300 1.82 16.05 -7.33
CA ARG A 300 0.51 16.61 -7.66
C ARG A 300 0.38 16.62 -9.18
N LEU A 301 -0.68 16.01 -9.69
CA LEU A 301 -1.09 16.10 -11.10
C LEU A 301 -2.33 16.96 -11.18
N ASP A 302 -2.27 18.07 -11.91
CA ASP A 302 -3.44 18.89 -12.16
C ASP A 302 -4.38 18.17 -13.14
N ARG A 303 -5.67 18.06 -12.80
CA ARG A 303 -6.68 17.41 -13.65
C ARG A 303 -7.14 18.31 -14.79
N GLY A 304 -7.09 19.63 -14.60
CA GLY A 304 -7.52 20.60 -15.59
C GLY A 304 -6.49 20.83 -16.68
N THR A 305 -5.21 21.00 -16.31
CA THR A 305 -4.16 21.36 -17.28
C THR A 305 -3.38 20.17 -17.83
N GLY A 306 -3.30 19.06 -17.09
CA GLY A 306 -2.39 17.98 -17.47
C GLY A 306 -0.98 18.12 -16.90
N ASP A 307 -0.68 19.18 -16.15
CA ASP A 307 0.65 19.39 -15.57
C ASP A 307 0.90 18.52 -14.33
N SER A 308 2.16 18.18 -14.07
CA SER A 308 2.58 17.44 -12.88
C SER A 308 3.80 18.08 -12.23
N CYS A 309 3.84 18.05 -10.90
CA CYS A 309 4.96 18.58 -10.13
C CYS A 309 5.25 17.72 -8.88
N VAL A 310 6.46 17.79 -8.35
CA VAL A 310 6.84 17.17 -7.07
C VAL A 310 6.31 18.07 -5.95
N LEU A 311 5.34 17.57 -5.19
CA LEU A 311 4.72 18.31 -4.10
C LEU A 311 5.60 18.27 -2.84
N VAL A 312 6.06 17.08 -2.50
CA VAL A 312 6.94 16.86 -1.34
C VAL A 312 7.82 15.63 -1.59
N GLY A 313 9.00 15.62 -0.98
CA GLY A 313 9.92 14.49 -1.03
C GLY A 313 10.48 14.15 0.35
N GLY A 314 11.27 13.09 0.42
CA GLY A 314 11.90 12.66 1.67
C GLY A 314 10.99 11.82 2.58
N ILE A 315 9.86 11.32 2.07
CA ILE A 315 9.02 10.33 2.75
C ILE A 315 9.52 8.94 2.34
N PRO A 316 10.33 8.24 3.14
CA PRO A 316 11.04 7.07 2.66
C PRO A 316 10.04 5.95 2.34
N ARG A 317 10.05 5.46 1.09
CA ARG A 317 9.14 4.41 0.61
C ARG A 317 7.67 4.75 0.88
N ALA A 318 7.22 5.92 0.41
CA ALA A 318 5.81 6.31 0.46
C ALA A 318 4.95 5.27 -0.29
N THR A 319 3.84 4.86 0.32
CA THR A 319 2.99 3.76 -0.18
C THR A 319 1.61 4.20 -0.61
N ALA A 320 0.95 5.05 0.17
CA ALA A 320 -0.36 5.59 -0.17
C ALA A 320 -0.58 6.97 0.42
N VAL A 321 -1.58 7.67 -0.10
CA VAL A 321 -1.94 9.04 0.28
C VAL A 321 -3.45 9.19 0.30
N VAL A 322 -3.97 9.97 1.24
CA VAL A 322 -5.36 10.47 1.26
C VAL A 322 -5.38 11.94 1.64
N VAL A 323 -6.44 12.65 1.21
CA VAL A 323 -6.79 13.97 1.72
C VAL A 323 -7.57 13.79 3.01
N ALA A 324 -7.18 14.46 4.09
CA ALA A 324 -7.71 14.27 5.44
C ALA A 324 -8.90 15.19 5.79
N ASP A 325 -9.72 15.51 4.81
CA ASP A 325 -10.86 16.41 4.95
C ASP A 325 -11.89 15.86 5.97
N GLY A 326 -12.17 16.65 7.01
CA GLY A 326 -13.15 16.33 8.03
C GLY A 326 -12.68 15.34 9.12
N PHE A 327 -11.37 15.13 9.24
CA PHE A 327 -10.79 14.24 10.26
C PHE A 327 -10.26 15.05 11.46
N GLY A 328 -11.13 15.36 12.44
CA GLY A 328 -10.74 16.16 13.60
C GLY A 328 -10.43 17.62 13.22
N GLU A 329 -9.17 18.04 13.38
CA GLU A 329 -8.70 19.37 12.96
C GLU A 329 -8.17 19.40 11.52
N PHE A 330 -8.04 18.24 10.86
CA PHE A 330 -7.54 18.17 9.48
C PHE A 330 -8.62 18.56 8.46
N ASP A 331 -8.21 19.23 7.39
CA ASP A 331 -9.08 19.69 6.29
C ASP A 331 -8.55 19.28 4.90
N ASP A 332 -9.10 19.89 3.83
CA ASP A 332 -8.72 19.61 2.44
C ASP A 332 -7.30 20.11 2.08
N GLY A 333 -6.69 20.90 2.97
CA GLY A 333 -5.28 21.27 2.95
C GLY A 333 -4.34 20.23 3.56
N ASP A 334 -4.84 19.10 4.08
CA ASP A 334 -4.02 18.11 4.76
C ASP A 334 -3.97 16.78 4.01
N LEU A 335 -2.76 16.25 3.80
CA LEU A 335 -2.57 14.88 3.32
C LEU A 335 -2.01 14.00 4.41
N LEU A 336 -2.48 12.75 4.46
CA LEU A 336 -1.86 11.68 5.24
C LEU A 336 -1.22 10.67 4.29
N VAL A 337 0.05 10.33 4.55
CA VAL A 337 0.88 9.50 3.66
C VAL A 337 1.45 8.33 4.44
N THR A 338 1.15 7.11 4.04
CA THR A 338 1.73 5.90 4.63
C THR A 338 3.11 5.58 4.03
N SER A 339 3.89 4.76 4.74
CA SER A 339 5.22 4.32 4.28
C SER A 339 5.56 2.89 4.67
N LEU A 340 6.57 2.30 4.02
CA LEU A 340 7.13 0.99 4.41
C LEU A 340 7.60 0.97 5.88
N HIS A 341 8.07 2.11 6.39
CA HIS A 341 8.68 2.18 7.70
C HIS A 341 7.67 2.32 8.83
N GLY A 342 6.40 2.60 8.52
CA GLY A 342 5.28 2.55 9.44
C GLY A 342 4.77 3.85 10.04
N PRO A 343 5.57 4.92 10.21
CA PRO A 343 5.03 6.25 10.46
C PRO A 343 4.14 6.70 9.32
N ILE A 344 3.01 7.30 9.69
CA ILE A 344 2.14 8.05 8.78
C ILE A 344 2.66 9.49 8.79
N GLN A 345 3.00 10.03 7.63
CA GLN A 345 3.39 11.42 7.50
C GLN A 345 2.14 12.27 7.30
N HIS A 346 2.07 13.39 8.01
CA HIS A 346 1.13 14.45 7.75
C HIS A 346 1.83 15.52 6.90
N VAL A 347 1.21 15.89 5.79
CA VAL A 347 1.69 16.90 4.86
C VAL A 347 0.65 18.03 4.80
N GLU A 348 0.95 19.14 5.45
CA GLU A 348 0.13 20.36 5.46
C GLU A 348 0.46 21.16 4.20
N LEU A 349 -0.50 21.25 3.29
CA LEU A 349 -0.41 22.04 2.08
C LEU A 349 -0.44 23.53 2.44
N PRO A 350 0.31 24.37 1.73
CA PRO A 350 0.21 25.81 1.95
C PRO A 350 -1.15 26.34 1.52
N ASP A 351 -1.68 27.30 2.28
CA ASP A 351 -2.86 28.09 1.88
C ASP A 351 -2.69 28.62 0.45
N ALA A 352 -3.72 28.43 -0.38
CA ALA A 352 -3.75 28.89 -1.78
C ALA A 352 -3.80 30.42 -1.92
#